data_AF-A0A953TEG8-F1
#
_entry.id   AF-A0A953TEG8-F1
#
_cell.length_a   1.000
_cell.length_b   1.000
_cell.length_c   1.000
_cell.angle_alpha   90.00
_cell.angle_beta   90.00
_cell.angle_gamma   90.00
#
_symmetry.space_group_name_H-M   'P 1'
#
loop_
_entity.id
_entity.type
_entity.pdbx_description
1 polymer ?
#
loop_
_entity_poly.entity_id
_entity_poly.type
_entity_poly.pdbx_seq_one_letter_code
_entity_poly.pdbx_strand_id
1 'polypeptide(L)'
;MSLFRDEFRGYEEPEDIQELLDYAEPYLPAMSTSGEMVVNIGKTVYFARKGLDGVIDISPFTCMNGIVCEAIYPRVSRDNAGIPIRNFYFDGTQSDLDRDIGIYLELARSYQQRKPWPRVHSSAA
;
A
#
# COMPACT_ATOMS: atom_id res chain seq x y z
N MET A 1 -2.47 -24.20 4.71
CA MET A 1 -2.12 -22.77 4.59
C MET A 1 -0.59 -22.59 4.68
N SER A 2 0.18 -23.06 3.69
CA SER A 2 1.65 -23.01 3.73
C SER A 2 2.34 -22.63 2.41
N LEU A 3 1.60 -22.43 1.31
CA LEU A 3 2.20 -22.26 -0.01
C LEU A 3 3.06 -20.98 -0.14
N PHE A 4 2.69 -19.92 0.58
CA PHE A 4 3.31 -18.59 0.46
C PHE A 4 4.08 -18.16 1.72
N ARG A 5 4.35 -19.10 2.65
CA ARG A 5 4.96 -18.76 3.94
C ARG A 5 6.31 -18.07 3.77
N ASP A 6 7.12 -18.57 2.84
CA ASP A 6 8.46 -18.03 2.60
C ASP A 6 8.41 -16.69 1.85
N GLU A 7 7.42 -16.51 0.97
CA GLU A 7 7.22 -15.26 0.21
C GLU A 7 6.80 -14.08 1.10
N PHE A 8 6.04 -14.35 2.18
CA PHE A 8 5.58 -13.33 3.13
C PHE A 8 6.53 -13.10 4.31
N ARG A 9 7.63 -13.86 4.42
CA ARG A 9 8.60 -13.69 5.51
C ARG A 9 9.17 -12.27 5.49
N GLY A 10 9.20 -11.59 6.63
CA GLY A 10 9.64 -10.18 6.74
C GLY A 10 8.54 -9.15 6.48
N TYR A 11 7.38 -9.58 5.98
CA TYR A 11 6.19 -8.75 5.79
C TYR A 11 5.08 -9.14 6.78
N GLU A 12 5.46 -9.53 7.98
CA GLU A 12 4.52 -9.80 9.07
C GLU A 12 3.73 -8.53 9.39
N GLU A 13 2.47 -8.72 9.76
CA GLU A 13 1.62 -7.67 10.32
C GLU A 13 2.22 -7.16 11.63
N PRO A 14 1.98 -5.89 11.99
CA PRO A 14 2.44 -5.35 13.27
C PRO A 14 1.76 -6.07 14.43
N GLU A 15 2.51 -6.26 15.53
CA GLU A 15 2.00 -6.90 16.74
C GLU A 15 0.99 -6.01 17.49
N ASP A 16 1.14 -4.69 17.37
CA ASP A 16 0.27 -3.68 17.96
C ASP A 16 -0.34 -2.79 16.87
N ILE A 17 -1.66 -2.60 16.92
CA ILE A 17 -2.39 -1.70 16.04
C ILE A 17 -1.93 -0.24 16.19
N GLN A 18 -1.43 0.14 17.38
CA GLN A 18 -0.96 1.49 17.63
C GLN A 18 0.14 1.91 16.67
N GLU A 19 1.00 0.98 16.24
CA GLU A 19 2.02 1.27 15.23
C GLU A 19 1.41 1.76 13.90
N LEU A 20 0.30 1.16 13.46
CA LEU A 20 -0.40 1.60 12.26
C LEU A 20 -1.09 2.96 12.45
N LEU A 21 -1.65 3.21 13.65
CA LEU A 21 -2.28 4.48 13.97
C LEU A 21 -1.25 5.61 13.96
N ASP A 22 -0.07 5.38 14.53
CA ASP A 22 1.04 6.34 14.55
C ASP A 22 1.54 6.67 13.13
N TYR A 23 1.57 5.67 12.23
CA TYR A 23 1.90 5.88 10.82
C TYR A 23 0.83 6.66 10.06
N ALA A 24 -0.44 6.51 10.42
CA ALA A 24 -1.55 7.17 9.75
C ALA A 24 -1.76 8.62 10.22
N GLU A 25 -1.41 8.92 11.47
CA GLU A 25 -1.67 10.21 12.14
C GLU A 25 -1.28 11.45 11.32
N PRO A 26 -0.13 11.51 10.60
CA PRO A 26 0.23 12.68 9.81
C PRO A 26 -0.74 12.97 8.65
N TYR A 27 -1.49 11.97 8.20
CA TYR A 27 -2.36 12.03 7.02
C TYR A 27 -3.83 12.04 7.39
N LEU A 28 -4.19 11.30 8.43
CA LEU A 28 -5.55 10.97 8.80
C LEU A 28 -5.59 10.84 10.34
N PRO A 29 -6.02 11.88 11.08
CA PRO A 29 -5.97 11.86 12.54
C PRO A 29 -6.81 10.71 13.09
N ALA A 30 -6.15 9.72 13.70
CA ALA A 30 -6.77 8.44 14.07
C ALA A 30 -7.83 8.61 15.16
N MET A 31 -7.64 9.59 16.04
CA MET A 31 -8.56 9.89 17.15
C MET A 31 -9.82 10.62 16.71
N SER A 32 -9.77 11.34 15.57
CA SER A 32 -10.91 12.08 15.03
C SER A 32 -11.59 11.34 13.88
N THR A 33 -10.88 10.40 13.27
CA THR A 33 -11.35 9.67 12.11
C THR A 33 -11.26 8.18 12.39
N SER A 34 -12.37 7.56 12.78
CA SER A 34 -12.42 6.11 12.98
C SER A 34 -12.69 5.39 11.65
N GLY A 35 -12.06 4.25 11.45
CA GLY A 35 -12.42 3.33 10.36
C GLY A 35 -11.21 2.68 9.67
N GLU A 36 -11.52 1.86 8.66
CA GLU A 36 -10.52 1.08 7.92
C GLU A 36 -9.52 1.94 7.15
N MET A 37 -9.88 3.18 6.78
CA MET A 37 -8.98 4.09 6.08
C MET A 37 -7.74 4.47 6.89
N VAL A 38 -7.85 4.63 8.20
CA VAL A 38 -6.68 4.86 9.07
C VAL A 38 -5.75 3.66 9.01
N VAL A 39 -6.31 2.45 9.12
CA VAL A 39 -5.54 1.21 9.06
C VAL A 39 -4.90 1.04 7.68
N ASN A 40 -5.62 1.37 6.60
CA ASN A 40 -5.13 1.25 5.22
C ASN A 40 -3.95 2.19 4.95
N ILE A 41 -4.06 3.45 5.36
CA ILE A 41 -2.96 4.43 5.27
C ILE A 41 -1.79 4.00 6.16
N GLY A 42 -2.06 3.59 7.39
CA GLY A 42 -1.04 3.10 8.32
C GLY A 42 -0.25 1.92 7.75
N LYS A 43 -0.95 0.92 7.19
CA LYS A 43 -0.33 -0.26 6.55
C LYS A 43 0.48 0.12 5.32
N THR A 44 -0.02 1.04 4.51
CA THR A 44 0.70 1.53 3.32
C THR A 44 2.07 2.08 3.73
N VAL A 45 2.13 2.90 4.76
CA VAL A 45 3.39 3.47 5.27
C VAL A 45 4.26 2.40 5.95
N TYR A 46 3.66 1.56 6.79
CA TYR A 46 4.34 0.46 7.49
C TYR A 46 5.10 -0.44 6.50
N PHE A 47 4.41 -0.93 5.47
CA PHE A 47 5.01 -1.83 4.51
C PHE A 47 5.91 -1.12 3.49
N ALA A 48 5.67 0.16 3.17
CA ALA A 48 6.63 0.96 2.42
C ALA A 48 8.00 1.01 3.13
N ARG A 49 7.99 1.19 4.47
CA ARG A 49 9.20 1.19 5.30
C ARG A 49 9.83 -0.19 5.48
N LYS A 50 9.07 -1.28 5.32
CA LYS A 50 9.59 -2.65 5.17
C LYS A 50 10.13 -2.96 3.76
N GLY A 51 10.13 -1.96 2.88
CA GLY A 51 10.72 -2.08 1.55
C GLY A 51 9.80 -2.75 0.55
N LEU A 52 8.47 -2.59 0.63
CA LEU A 52 7.62 -2.86 -0.53
C LEU A 52 7.97 -1.93 -1.71
N ASP A 53 7.62 -2.36 -2.93
CA ASP A 53 7.91 -1.64 -4.17
C ASP A 53 6.72 -0.87 -4.74
N GLY A 54 5.55 -1.04 -4.13
CA GLY A 54 4.31 -0.39 -4.53
C GLY A 54 3.13 -0.91 -3.73
N VAL A 55 2.00 -0.21 -3.83
CA VAL A 55 0.73 -0.61 -3.22
C VAL A 55 -0.38 -0.62 -4.28
N ILE A 56 -1.18 -1.68 -4.26
CA ILE A 56 -2.43 -1.75 -4.99
C ILE A 56 -3.57 -1.75 -3.97
N ASP A 57 -4.44 -0.74 -4.04
CA ASP A 57 -5.68 -0.67 -3.27
C ASP A 57 -6.83 -1.19 -4.14
N ILE A 58 -7.51 -2.23 -3.67
CA ILE A 58 -8.63 -2.85 -4.37
C ILE A 58 -9.89 -2.56 -3.57
N SER A 59 -10.80 -1.81 -4.17
CA SER A 59 -12.04 -1.38 -3.53
C SER A 59 -13.23 -1.62 -4.46
N PRO A 60 -14.41 -2.01 -3.95
CA PRO A 60 -15.62 -1.95 -4.77
C PRO A 60 -15.94 -0.49 -5.13
N PHE A 61 -16.64 -0.28 -6.24
CA PHE A 61 -17.10 1.05 -6.61
C PHE A 61 -17.92 1.69 -5.48
N THR A 62 -17.81 3.01 -5.35
CA THR A 62 -18.36 3.82 -4.24
C THR A 62 -17.91 3.47 -2.82
N CYS A 63 -16.87 2.65 -2.63
CA CYS A 63 -16.32 2.40 -1.30
C CYS A 63 -15.77 3.71 -0.68
N MET A 64 -16.37 4.16 0.42
CA MET A 64 -15.92 5.35 1.16
C MET A 64 -14.46 5.25 1.59
N ASN A 65 -14.00 4.06 2.03
CA ASN A 65 -12.60 3.82 2.41
C ASN A 65 -11.66 4.07 1.21
N GLY A 66 -11.94 3.44 0.06
CA GLY A 66 -11.15 3.60 -1.15
C GLY A 66 -11.08 5.06 -1.61
N ILE A 67 -12.21 5.77 -1.62
CA ILE A 67 -12.29 7.19 -2.03
C ILE A 67 -11.45 8.09 -1.11
N VAL A 68 -11.56 7.90 0.22
CA VAL A 68 -10.79 8.70 1.18
C VAL A 68 -9.30 8.39 1.06
N CYS A 69 -8.92 7.11 0.96
CA CYS A 69 -7.53 6.72 0.81
C CYS A 69 -6.92 7.25 -0.49
N GLU A 70 -7.66 7.19 -1.61
CA GLU A 70 -7.24 7.73 -2.91
C GLU A 70 -6.89 9.21 -2.84
N ALA A 71 -7.69 10.00 -2.12
CA ALA A 71 -7.44 11.43 -1.93
C ALA A 71 -6.16 11.70 -1.11
N ILE A 72 -5.74 10.75 -0.28
CA ILE A 72 -4.60 10.87 0.65
C ILE A 72 -3.30 10.31 0.04
N TYR A 73 -3.40 9.28 -0.81
CA TYR A 73 -2.25 8.60 -1.39
C TYR A 73 -1.22 9.48 -2.10
N PRO A 74 -1.57 10.60 -2.78
CA PRO A 74 -0.56 11.49 -3.35
C PRO A 74 0.42 12.06 -2.32
N ARG A 75 -0.04 12.31 -1.08
CA ARG A 75 0.83 12.77 0.02
C ARG A 75 1.63 11.60 0.59
N VAL A 76 0.98 10.47 0.86
CA VAL A 76 1.66 9.25 1.34
C VAL A 76 2.76 8.82 0.40
N SER A 77 2.50 8.81 -0.92
CA SER A 77 3.48 8.49 -1.95
C SER A 77 4.69 9.41 -1.84
N ARG A 78 4.48 10.73 -1.82
CA ARG A 78 5.56 11.73 -1.71
C ARG A 78 6.42 11.55 -0.46
N ASP A 79 5.77 11.38 0.69
CA ASP A 79 6.44 11.24 1.98
C ASP A 79 7.18 9.91 2.09
N ASN A 80 6.81 8.91 1.28
CA ASN A 80 7.47 7.61 1.19
C ASN A 80 8.29 7.45 -0.11
N ALA A 81 9.10 8.47 -0.42
CA ALA A 81 10.04 8.48 -1.55
C ALA A 81 9.40 8.26 -2.93
N GLY A 82 8.13 8.63 -3.10
CA GLY A 82 7.38 8.45 -4.34
C GLY A 82 7.04 6.99 -4.64
N ILE A 83 6.70 6.19 -3.61
CA ILE A 83 6.19 4.82 -3.79
C ILE A 83 4.94 4.84 -4.69
N PRO A 84 4.84 3.99 -5.73
CA PRO A 84 3.65 3.95 -6.58
C PRO A 84 2.49 3.33 -5.82
N ILE A 85 1.34 4.01 -5.83
CA ILE A 85 0.09 3.54 -5.23
C ILE A 85 -0.99 3.63 -6.30
N ARG A 86 -1.72 2.52 -6.53
CA ARG A 86 -2.77 2.46 -7.54
C ARG A 86 -4.07 1.90 -6.96
N ASN A 87 -5.15 2.66 -7.12
CA ASN A 87 -6.50 2.20 -6.77
C ASN A 87 -7.16 1.54 -7.98
N PHE A 88 -7.70 0.34 -7.78
CA PHE A 88 -8.59 -0.33 -8.73
C PHE A 88 -9.98 -0.43 -8.13
N TYR A 89 -10.95 0.19 -8.81
CA TYR A 89 -12.36 0.05 -8.48
C TYR A 89 -13.01 -1.02 -9.33
N PHE A 90 -13.80 -1.87 -8.70
CA PHE A 90 -14.57 -2.90 -9.37
C PHE A 90 -16.07 -2.59 -9.25
N ASP A 91 -16.73 -2.37 -10.38
CA ASP A 91 -18.17 -2.09 -10.52
C ASP A 91 -18.93 -3.16 -11.31
N GLY A 92 -18.26 -4.26 -11.66
CA GLY A 92 -18.81 -5.34 -12.50
C GLY A 92 -18.71 -5.09 -14.00
N THR A 93 -18.08 -3.99 -14.44
CA THR A 93 -17.77 -3.74 -15.85
C THR A 93 -16.36 -4.20 -16.23
N GLN A 94 -16.10 -4.43 -17.52
CA GLN A 94 -14.75 -4.74 -18.00
C GLN A 94 -13.90 -3.46 -18.05
N SER A 95 -12.85 -3.44 -17.24
CA SER A 95 -11.73 -2.50 -17.37
C SER A 95 -10.54 -3.18 -18.05
N ASP A 96 -9.70 -2.41 -18.75
CA ASP A 96 -8.45 -2.89 -19.38
C ASP A 96 -7.36 -3.09 -18.31
N LEU A 97 -7.60 -4.04 -17.40
CA LEU A 97 -6.77 -4.30 -16.22
C LEU A 97 -5.35 -4.72 -16.58
N ASP A 98 -5.18 -5.51 -17.65
CA ASP A 98 -3.88 -6.02 -18.07
C ASP A 98 -2.92 -4.88 -18.41
N ARG A 99 -3.42 -3.88 -19.15
CA ARG A 99 -2.64 -2.69 -19.48
C ARG A 99 -2.27 -1.87 -18.24
N ASP A 100 -3.24 -1.61 -17.38
CA ASP A 100 -3.02 -0.80 -16.18
C ASP A 100 -2.03 -1.47 -15.21
N ILE A 101 -2.14 -2.78 -15.02
CA ILE A 101 -1.19 -3.58 -14.24
C ILE A 101 0.19 -3.52 -14.88
N GLY A 102 0.28 -3.66 -16.20
CA GLY A 102 1.55 -3.54 -16.94
C GLY A 102 2.26 -2.21 -16.68
N ILE A 103 1.54 -1.09 -16.76
CA ILE A 103 2.09 0.24 -16.46
C ILE A 103 2.50 0.35 -14.99
N TYR A 104 1.66 -0.13 -14.07
CA TYR A 104 1.95 -0.10 -12.64
C TYR A 104 3.22 -0.89 -12.28
N LEU A 105 3.42 -2.06 -12.89
CA LEU A 105 4.61 -2.88 -12.64
C LEU A 105 5.91 -2.17 -13.05
N GLU A 106 5.90 -1.40 -14.15
CA GLU A 106 7.08 -0.62 -14.54
C GLU A 106 7.36 0.54 -13.58
N LEU A 107 6.32 1.18 -13.05
CA LEU A 107 6.49 2.18 -11.97
C LEU A 107 7.08 1.55 -10.71
N ALA A 108 6.60 0.37 -10.31
CA ALA A 108 7.10 -0.36 -9.15
C ALA A 108 8.57 -0.77 -9.32
N ARG A 109 8.97 -1.27 -10.49
CA ARG A 109 10.37 -1.59 -10.81
C ARG A 109 11.28 -0.35 -10.79
N SER A 110 10.81 0.78 -11.32
CA SER A 110 11.54 2.03 -11.27
C SER A 110 11.73 2.51 -9.82
N TYR A 111 10.70 2.41 -8.99
CA TYR A 111 10.79 2.73 -7.56
C TYR A 111 11.73 1.78 -6.81
N GLN A 112 11.68 0.47 -7.08
CA GLN A 112 12.56 -0.54 -6.47
C GLN A 112 14.03 -0.16 -6.56
N GLN A 113 14.47 0.42 -7.68
CA GLN A 113 15.87 0.79 -7.91
C GLN A 113 16.35 1.99 -7.09
N ARG A 114 15.42 2.83 -6.61
CA ARG A 114 15.74 4.13 -5.97
C ARG A 114 15.20 4.29 -4.55
N LYS A 115 14.38 3.35 -4.07
CA LYS A 115 13.76 3.45 -2.74
C LYS A 115 14.81 3.45 -1.62
N PRO A 116 14.56 4.16 -0.51
CA PRO A 116 15.52 4.25 0.59
C PRO A 116 15.49 3.03 1.52
N TRP A 117 14.40 2.26 1.52
CA TRP A 117 14.25 1.10 2.40
C TRP A 117 14.61 -0.21 1.66
N PRO A 118 15.60 -0.98 2.14
CA PRO A 118 15.89 -2.28 1.57
C PRO A 118 14.72 -3.23 1.81
N ARG A 119 14.51 -4.20 0.92
CA ARG A 119 13.53 -5.27 1.16
C ARG A 119 13.97 -6.04 2.41
N VAL A 120 13.07 -6.20 3.38
CA VAL A 120 13.32 -7.06 4.56
C VAL A 120 13.55 -8.51 4.12
N HIS A 121 12.91 -8.93 3.02
CA HIS A 121 13.19 -10.19 2.35
C HIS A 121 13.90 -9.97 1.00
N SER A 122 15.18 -10.31 0.95
CA SER A 122 15.88 -10.56 -0.31
C SER A 122 15.57 -12.00 -0.73
N SER A 123 14.62 -12.19 -1.64
CA SER A 123 14.64 -13.41 -2.46
C SER A 123 15.79 -13.26 -3.45
N ALA A 124 17.00 -13.59 -3.00
CA ALA A 124 18.03 -14.06 -3.92
C ALA A 124 17.63 -15.48 -4.33
N ALA A 125 16.96 -15.59 -5.47
CA ALA A 125 16.86 -16.80 -6.28
C ALA A 125 16.84 -16.36 -7.75
#